data_AF-A0A1Z8JSG2-F1
#
_entry.id   AF-A0A1Z8JSG2-F1
#
_cell.length_a   1.000
_cell.length_b   1.000
_cell.length_c   1.000
_cell.angle_alpha   90.00
_cell.angle_beta   90.00
_cell.angle_gamma   90.00
#
_symmetry.space_group_name_H-M   'P 1'
#
loop_
_entity.id
_entity.type
_entity.pdbx_description
1 polymer ?
#
loop_
_entity_poly.entity_id
_entity_poly.type
_entity_poly.pdbx_seq_one_letter_code
_entity_poly.pdbx_strand_id
1 'polypeptide(L)'
;MVEREEEREQRRSLVNKIAMVSWAVIKAILIPPSKGDIKMRCEMATHKNEEFEQEECCKDLVEDSCTEDKFDSRIFKFRNAINSFFRKEKDHVVFNEELEEDEYYITSPLDAFIGYAVDVAGSITVLIIVFALLIGWIIWGCLTGAGDTWQIVMQDGQSIQTYVWNTFLMRQQLDGTEKFLLLYGKLKSRSNTEKRLIERIVENRKNNGFDFNIYSDKVDEFEKRGEIEFKSKSMFDKVSDLVGKVVGSLPTVVLYWMGIFAWIGCGAIPINEGTVEEPQMNTFSNTWQMYVNTATAIELLITTVFLENIRGRSSNYILKQTQTFNELDSDLEYLLRDINKDYYENDLVIVKRNPRDKIQKLISLYAHIVGNGLGLIISICVFSAWLGIGNTMKWNSNWWLIIGTYTGLMGFIDGFALREIFFSITNYESEKYRDLLKDSQDMIDLLGLPIELEPPKKKMTLSDRISIYINRICSNKYSVVFAVVVVLGLIILASGLRWSETAQIICNTPTMIIEGFFLLILVQAHDWANEERIEILSELTRSRVIIHDYITKNSRC
;
A
#
# COMPACT_ATOMS: atom_id res chain seq x y z
N MET A 1 -33.07 -3.95 -51.49
CA MET A 1 -31.66 -4.42 -51.46
C MET A 1 -30.77 -3.30 -50.94
N VAL A 2 -30.90 -2.08 -51.50
CA VAL A 2 -30.27 -0.82 -51.04
C VAL A 2 -30.54 -0.52 -49.56
N GLU A 3 -31.79 -0.60 -49.10
CA GLU A 3 -32.17 -0.34 -47.69
C GLU A 3 -31.48 -1.30 -46.69
N ARG A 4 -31.20 -2.53 -47.12
CA ARG A 4 -30.49 -3.54 -46.32
C ARG A 4 -28.97 -3.32 -46.30
N GLU A 5 -28.43 -2.56 -47.26
CA GLU A 5 -27.02 -2.17 -47.29
C GLU A 5 -26.79 -0.93 -46.42
N GLU A 6 -27.67 0.06 -46.48
CA GLU A 6 -27.62 1.25 -45.60
C GLU A 6 -27.72 0.89 -44.12
N GLU A 7 -28.61 -0.05 -43.75
CA GLU A 7 -28.76 -0.50 -42.37
C GLU A 7 -27.50 -1.26 -41.87
N ARG A 8 -26.82 -1.98 -42.76
CA ARG A 8 -25.54 -2.65 -42.45
C ARG A 8 -24.41 -1.65 -42.30
N GLU A 9 -24.41 -0.59 -43.08
CA GLU A 9 -23.39 0.46 -43.03
C GLU A 9 -23.55 1.33 -41.78
N GLN A 10 -24.79 1.65 -41.40
CA GLN A 10 -25.10 2.29 -40.11
C GLN A 10 -24.68 1.42 -38.92
N ARG A 11 -24.95 0.10 -38.94
CA ARG A 11 -24.49 -0.80 -37.89
C ARG A 11 -22.96 -0.87 -37.80
N ARG A 12 -22.24 -0.91 -38.93
CA ARG A 12 -20.76 -0.87 -38.93
C ARG A 12 -20.23 0.46 -38.40
N SER A 13 -20.85 1.58 -38.75
CA SER A 13 -20.52 2.91 -38.25
C SER A 13 -20.73 3.00 -36.73
N LEU A 14 -21.83 2.45 -36.22
CA LEU A 14 -22.12 2.40 -34.79
C LEU A 14 -21.12 1.51 -34.04
N VAL A 15 -20.82 0.33 -34.56
CA VAL A 15 -19.82 -0.59 -33.98
C VAL A 15 -18.43 0.03 -33.97
N ASN A 16 -18.03 0.73 -35.04
CA ASN A 16 -16.75 1.42 -35.10
C ASN A 16 -16.70 2.61 -34.13
N LYS A 17 -17.79 3.36 -33.96
CA LYS A 17 -17.87 4.44 -32.97
C LYS A 17 -17.83 3.90 -31.54
N ILE A 18 -18.54 2.82 -31.24
CA ILE A 18 -18.49 2.14 -29.94
C ILE A 18 -17.08 1.59 -29.69
N ALA A 19 -16.46 0.92 -30.67
CA ALA A 19 -15.10 0.42 -30.56
C ALA A 19 -14.08 1.55 -30.38
N MET A 20 -14.26 2.70 -31.03
CA MET A 20 -13.36 3.85 -30.93
C MET A 20 -13.53 4.60 -29.58
N VAL A 21 -14.76 4.71 -29.07
CA VAL A 21 -15.05 5.27 -27.73
C VAL A 21 -14.57 4.30 -26.65
N SER A 22 -14.86 3.00 -26.77
CA SER A 22 -14.31 1.97 -25.89
C SER A 22 -12.79 1.96 -25.94
N TRP A 23 -12.16 2.09 -27.11
CA TRP A 23 -10.71 2.19 -27.24
C TRP A 23 -10.15 3.48 -26.66
N ALA A 24 -10.85 4.61 -26.78
CA ALA A 24 -10.44 5.88 -26.17
C ALA A 24 -10.57 5.85 -24.65
N VAL A 25 -11.64 5.24 -24.11
CA VAL A 25 -11.84 5.01 -22.67
C VAL A 25 -10.82 4.01 -22.15
N ILE A 26 -10.64 2.88 -22.85
CA ILE A 26 -9.60 1.89 -22.55
C ILE A 26 -8.22 2.54 -22.63
N LYS A 27 -7.94 3.45 -23.57
CA LYS A 27 -6.67 4.18 -23.66
C LYS A 27 -6.52 5.21 -22.55
N ALA A 28 -7.59 5.89 -22.13
CA ALA A 28 -7.57 6.78 -20.98
C ALA A 28 -7.39 6.03 -19.64
N ILE A 29 -7.83 4.77 -19.58
CA ILE A 29 -7.66 3.87 -18.43
C ILE A 29 -6.31 3.12 -18.46
N LEU A 30 -5.82 2.74 -19.65
CA LEU A 30 -4.61 1.95 -19.87
C LEU A 30 -3.34 2.79 -19.93
N ILE A 31 -3.44 4.08 -20.27
CA ILE A 31 -2.30 4.96 -20.13
C ILE A 31 -2.20 5.22 -18.62
N PRO A 32 -1.21 4.62 -17.90
CA PRO A 32 -0.90 5.13 -16.57
C PRO A 32 -0.72 6.62 -16.78
N PRO A 33 -1.37 7.51 -16.01
CA PRO A 33 -1.16 8.93 -16.19
C PRO A 33 0.36 9.08 -16.22
N SER A 34 0.91 9.53 -17.34
CA SER A 34 2.33 9.79 -17.44
C SER A 34 2.52 11.04 -16.60
N LYS A 35 2.40 10.87 -15.29
CA LYS A 35 2.59 11.90 -14.32
C LYS A 35 4.08 12.18 -14.47
N GLY A 36 4.37 13.31 -15.11
CA GLY A 36 5.73 13.78 -15.27
C GLY A 36 6.35 14.02 -13.90
N ASP A 37 7.43 14.79 -13.88
CA ASP A 37 7.97 15.26 -12.60
C ASP A 37 6.90 16.07 -11.87
N ILE A 38 6.77 15.84 -10.56
CA ILE A 38 5.83 16.56 -9.69
C ILE A 38 6.43 17.95 -9.48
N LYS A 39 5.67 19.00 -9.76
CA LYS A 39 6.07 20.38 -9.48
C LYS A 39 5.29 20.83 -8.26
N MET A 40 5.98 21.06 -7.15
CA MET A 40 5.37 21.38 -5.87
C MET A 40 5.92 22.71 -5.35
N ARG A 41 5.04 23.56 -4.83
CA ARG A 41 5.39 24.75 -4.07
C ARG A 41 4.65 24.67 -2.76
N CYS A 42 5.33 24.83 -1.64
CA CYS A 42 4.64 24.93 -0.36
C CYS A 42 3.95 26.29 -0.25
N GLU A 43 2.72 26.30 0.23
CA GLU A 43 2.07 27.55 0.63
C GLU A 43 2.82 28.23 1.77
N MET A 44 2.66 29.55 1.86
CA MET A 44 3.29 30.33 2.92
C MET A 44 2.63 30.03 4.26
N ALA A 45 3.43 29.81 5.30
CA ALA A 45 2.90 29.65 6.65
C ALA A 45 2.16 30.92 7.13
N THR A 46 0.88 30.77 7.48
CA THR A 46 0.03 31.81 8.08
C THR A 46 -0.18 31.55 9.58
N HIS A 47 -0.58 32.58 10.33
CA HIS A 47 -0.85 32.42 11.77
C HIS A 47 -2.19 31.69 11.97
N LYS A 48 -2.23 30.64 12.82
CA LYS A 48 -3.39 29.75 13.13
C LYS A 48 -4.72 30.43 13.54
N ASN A 49 -4.80 31.77 13.60
CA ASN A 49 -6.00 32.51 14.01
C ASN A 49 -6.83 33.07 12.86
N GLU A 50 -6.38 33.01 11.60
CA GLU A 50 -7.10 33.66 10.48
C GLU A 50 -8.09 32.72 9.75
N GLU A 51 -7.99 31.39 9.92
CA GLU A 51 -8.86 30.44 9.21
C GLU A 51 -10.26 30.25 9.84
N PHE A 52 -10.46 30.63 11.11
CA PHE A 52 -11.74 30.39 11.79
C PHE A 52 -12.83 31.44 11.52
N GLU A 53 -12.51 32.59 10.91
CA GLU A 53 -13.48 33.68 10.67
C GLU A 53 -14.14 33.63 9.27
N GLN A 54 -13.70 32.78 8.34
CA GLN A 54 -14.24 32.75 6.96
C GLN A 54 -15.30 31.67 6.69
N GLU A 55 -15.42 30.63 7.51
CA GLU A 55 -16.42 29.57 7.31
C GLU A 55 -17.83 29.87 7.84
N GLU A 56 -18.02 30.93 8.64
CA GLU A 56 -19.31 31.24 9.28
C GLU A 56 -20.26 32.09 8.40
N CYS A 57 -19.83 32.53 7.21
CA CYS A 57 -20.58 33.50 6.41
C CYS A 57 -21.45 32.91 5.27
N CYS A 58 -21.50 31.60 5.06
CA CYS A 58 -22.23 30.99 3.92
C CYS A 58 -23.15 29.81 4.27
N LYS A 59 -23.96 29.93 5.34
CA LYS A 59 -24.97 28.91 5.70
C LYS A 59 -26.44 29.32 5.59
N ASP A 60 -26.75 30.50 5.11
CA ASP A 60 -28.14 30.88 4.83
C ASP A 60 -28.39 30.94 3.33
N LEU A 61 -29.19 30.00 2.82
CA LEU A 61 -30.28 30.19 1.84
C LEU A 61 -30.60 28.88 1.08
N VAL A 62 -31.79 28.34 1.35
CA VAL A 62 -32.85 27.91 0.42
C VAL A 62 -33.53 26.62 0.87
N GLU A 63 -34.74 26.79 1.40
CA GLU A 63 -35.80 25.79 1.57
C GLU A 63 -36.69 25.69 0.31
N ASP A 64 -37.50 24.61 0.30
CA ASP A 64 -38.70 24.30 -0.52
C ASP A 64 -38.50 23.71 -1.93
N SER A 65 -39.26 22.71 -2.41
CA SER A 65 -40.40 21.92 -1.91
C SER A 65 -40.71 20.74 -2.88
N CYS A 66 -41.58 19.82 -2.42
CA CYS A 66 -42.53 18.95 -3.17
C CYS A 66 -42.33 17.42 -3.31
N THR A 67 -43.40 16.75 -2.84
CA THR A 67 -43.96 15.37 -2.89
C THR A 67 -44.17 14.82 -4.31
N GLU A 68 -44.37 13.53 -4.65
CA GLU A 68 -44.70 12.23 -4.01
C GLU A 68 -44.44 11.12 -5.07
N ASP A 69 -44.00 9.90 -4.71
CA ASP A 69 -44.56 8.63 -5.24
C ASP A 69 -43.91 7.36 -4.62
N LYS A 70 -44.76 6.44 -4.13
CA LYS A 70 -44.41 5.42 -3.12
C LYS A 70 -43.82 4.10 -3.63
N PHE A 71 -43.62 3.93 -4.94
CA PHE A 71 -43.01 2.72 -5.51
C PHE A 71 -41.53 2.92 -5.91
N ASP A 72 -41.12 4.19 -6.13
CA ASP A 72 -39.74 4.61 -6.38
C ASP A 72 -38.90 4.77 -5.09
N SER A 73 -39.53 4.68 -3.92
CA SER A 73 -38.89 4.95 -2.63
C SER A 73 -37.72 4.02 -2.30
N ARG A 74 -37.69 2.76 -2.79
CA ARG A 74 -36.58 1.83 -2.49
C ARG A 74 -35.38 2.04 -3.41
N ILE A 75 -35.60 2.27 -4.71
CA ILE A 75 -34.51 2.54 -5.67
C ILE A 75 -33.97 3.95 -5.44
N PHE A 76 -34.82 4.92 -5.15
CA PHE A 76 -34.41 6.27 -4.78
C PHE A 76 -33.71 6.31 -3.42
N LYS A 77 -34.12 5.51 -2.41
CA LYS A 77 -33.36 5.36 -1.16
C LYS A 77 -32.03 4.65 -1.36
N PHE A 78 -31.92 3.66 -2.24
CA PHE A 78 -30.65 3.01 -2.54
C PHE A 78 -29.71 3.94 -3.32
N ARG A 79 -30.23 4.65 -4.34
CA ARG A 79 -29.49 5.66 -5.09
C ARG A 79 -29.15 6.88 -4.25
N ASN A 80 -30.01 7.33 -3.33
CA ASN A 80 -29.69 8.40 -2.38
C ASN A 80 -28.83 7.93 -1.23
N ALA A 81 -28.86 6.66 -0.82
CA ALA A 81 -27.91 6.11 0.12
C ALA A 81 -26.53 5.98 -0.53
N ILE A 82 -26.47 5.56 -1.80
CA ILE A 82 -25.25 5.55 -2.61
C ILE A 82 -24.76 6.96 -2.87
N ASN A 83 -25.62 7.89 -3.26
CA ASN A 83 -25.24 9.28 -3.50
C ASN A 83 -24.95 10.05 -2.22
N SER A 84 -25.59 9.73 -1.08
CA SER A 84 -25.25 10.33 0.22
C SER A 84 -24.03 9.67 0.84
N PHE A 85 -23.76 8.40 0.53
CA PHE A 85 -22.51 7.72 0.80
C PHE A 85 -21.39 8.38 0.00
N PHE A 86 -21.51 8.48 -1.34
CA PHE A 86 -20.56 9.20 -2.19
C PHE A 86 -20.47 10.69 -1.89
N ARG A 87 -21.52 11.34 -1.37
CA ARG A 87 -21.47 12.76 -0.97
C ARG A 87 -20.83 12.93 0.41
N LYS A 88 -21.16 12.11 1.40
CA LYS A 88 -20.42 12.05 2.68
C LYS A 88 -18.96 11.69 2.47
N GLU A 89 -18.68 10.85 1.50
CA GLU A 89 -17.33 10.43 1.13
C GLU A 89 -16.65 11.54 0.34
N LYS A 90 -17.34 12.25 -0.54
CA LYS A 90 -16.85 13.50 -1.10
C LYS A 90 -16.56 14.52 0.00
N ASP A 91 -17.37 14.63 1.04
CA ASP A 91 -17.16 15.57 2.14
C ASP A 91 -16.04 15.11 3.11
N HIS A 92 -15.86 13.80 3.32
CA HIS A 92 -14.75 13.23 4.10
C HIS A 92 -13.42 13.24 3.34
N VAL A 93 -13.50 13.06 2.02
CA VAL A 93 -12.38 13.21 1.09
C VAL A 93 -12.05 14.68 0.96
N VAL A 94 -13.02 15.60 0.87
CA VAL A 94 -12.80 17.06 0.91
C VAL A 94 -12.18 17.49 2.23
N PHE A 95 -12.59 16.95 3.39
CA PHE A 95 -11.93 17.23 4.67
C PHE A 95 -10.49 16.70 4.74
N ASN A 96 -10.19 15.59 4.06
CA ASN A 96 -8.82 15.09 3.93
C ASN A 96 -8.03 15.77 2.79
N GLU A 97 -8.70 16.31 1.77
CA GLU A 97 -8.16 17.06 0.62
C GLU A 97 -7.90 18.53 1.00
N GLU A 98 -8.68 19.13 1.90
CA GLU A 98 -8.42 20.43 2.54
C GLU A 98 -7.15 20.40 3.39
N LEU A 99 -6.71 19.20 3.80
CA LEU A 99 -5.40 18.97 4.43
C LEU A 99 -4.27 18.68 3.41
N GLU A 100 -4.60 18.49 2.13
CA GLU A 100 -3.72 18.04 1.04
C GLU A 100 -3.79 18.98 -0.19
N GLU A 101 -3.75 20.31 0.01
CA GLU A 101 -3.65 21.27 -1.11
C GLU A 101 -2.32 21.13 -1.87
N ASP A 102 -2.31 20.29 -2.92
CA ASP A 102 -2.05 20.67 -4.31
C ASP A 102 -2.14 19.46 -5.27
N GLU A 103 -2.70 19.71 -6.47
CA GLU A 103 -2.98 18.81 -7.60
C GLU A 103 -4.31 18.03 -7.53
N TYR A 104 -5.36 18.67 -8.07
CA TYR A 104 -6.72 18.15 -8.29
C TYR A 104 -6.72 16.77 -8.98
N TYR A 105 -6.77 15.69 -8.21
CA TYR A 105 -7.02 14.35 -8.72
C TYR A 105 -8.52 14.16 -8.90
N ILE A 106 -9.01 14.19 -10.15
CA ILE A 106 -10.33 13.60 -10.43
C ILE A 106 -10.16 12.08 -10.28
N THR A 107 -10.29 11.59 -9.06
CA THR A 107 -10.36 10.16 -8.79
C THR A 107 -11.61 9.63 -9.48
N SER A 108 -11.45 8.61 -10.32
CA SER A 108 -12.61 7.89 -10.86
C SER A 108 -13.44 7.38 -9.67
N PRO A 109 -14.78 7.35 -9.74
CA PRO A 109 -15.60 6.75 -8.68
C PRO A 109 -15.17 5.32 -8.33
N LEU A 110 -14.57 4.62 -9.30
CA LEU A 110 -14.00 3.29 -9.11
C LEU A 110 -12.69 3.34 -8.29
N ASP A 111 -11.81 4.30 -8.55
CA ASP A 111 -10.58 4.46 -7.78
C ASP A 111 -10.88 4.89 -6.33
N ALA A 112 -11.92 5.72 -6.13
CA ALA A 112 -12.40 6.08 -4.80
C ALA A 112 -12.96 4.84 -4.06
N PHE A 113 -13.75 4.01 -4.73
CA PHE A 113 -14.25 2.76 -4.15
C PHE A 113 -13.11 1.81 -3.76
N ILE A 114 -12.06 1.69 -4.59
CA ILE A 114 -10.90 0.86 -4.26
C ILE A 114 -10.17 1.44 -3.05
N GLY A 115 -9.95 2.75 -2.98
CA GLY A 115 -9.36 3.41 -1.81
C GLY A 115 -10.13 3.09 -0.52
N TYR A 116 -11.46 3.20 -0.56
CA TYR A 116 -12.31 2.81 0.57
C TYR A 116 -12.18 1.32 0.91
N ALA A 117 -12.23 0.44 -0.09
CA ALA A 117 -12.10 -1.01 0.11
C ALA A 117 -10.76 -1.37 0.75
N VAL A 118 -9.69 -0.68 0.35
CA VAL A 118 -8.35 -0.78 0.91
C VAL A 118 -8.32 -0.37 2.38
N ASP A 119 -8.92 0.78 2.73
CA ASP A 119 -8.98 1.25 4.12
C ASP A 119 -9.81 0.32 5.01
N VAL A 120 -10.91 -0.21 4.48
CA VAL A 120 -11.74 -1.21 5.16
C VAL A 120 -10.97 -2.52 5.34
N ALA A 121 -10.26 -3.00 4.31
CA ALA A 121 -9.47 -4.22 4.37
C ALA A 121 -8.34 -4.14 5.41
N GLY A 122 -7.73 -2.97 5.58
CA GLY A 122 -6.74 -2.69 6.62
C GLY A 122 -7.34 -2.54 8.04
N SER A 123 -8.66 -2.58 8.20
CA SER A 123 -9.31 -2.34 9.50
C SER A 123 -9.29 -3.55 10.44
N ILE A 124 -9.35 -3.27 11.75
CA ILE A 124 -9.45 -4.30 12.81
C ILE A 124 -10.76 -5.09 12.67
N THR A 125 -11.83 -4.42 12.25
CA THR A 125 -13.15 -5.04 12.08
C THR A 125 -13.09 -6.17 11.04
N VAL A 126 -12.44 -5.92 9.90
CA VAL A 126 -12.27 -6.95 8.86
C VAL A 126 -11.41 -8.10 9.36
N LEU A 127 -10.32 -7.82 10.07
CA LEU A 127 -9.49 -8.86 10.70
C LEU A 127 -10.35 -9.79 11.57
N ILE A 128 -11.16 -9.25 12.47
CA ILE A 128 -12.04 -10.04 13.37
C ILE A 128 -13.07 -10.85 12.57
N ILE A 129 -13.69 -10.24 11.54
CA ILE A 129 -14.67 -10.92 10.69
C ILE A 129 -14.04 -12.11 9.98
N VAL A 130 -12.86 -11.93 9.39
CA VAL A 130 -12.16 -12.99 8.66
C VAL A 130 -11.80 -14.15 9.61
N PHE A 131 -11.30 -13.86 10.81
CA PHE A 131 -11.04 -14.89 11.81
C PHE A 131 -12.31 -15.62 12.25
N ALA A 132 -13.43 -14.91 12.41
CA ALA A 132 -14.71 -15.54 12.74
C ALA A 132 -15.19 -16.47 11.62
N LEU A 133 -15.03 -16.07 10.35
CA LEU A 133 -15.35 -16.92 9.20
C LEU A 133 -14.45 -18.16 9.13
N LEU A 134 -13.14 -18.00 9.34
CA LEU A 134 -12.17 -19.10 9.38
C LEU A 134 -12.53 -20.11 10.48
N ILE A 135 -12.79 -19.62 11.70
CA ILE A 135 -13.18 -20.47 12.83
C ILE A 135 -14.49 -21.20 12.53
N GLY A 136 -15.48 -20.48 11.99
CA GLY A 136 -16.76 -21.07 11.58
C GLY A 136 -16.58 -22.20 10.55
N TRP A 137 -15.68 -22.00 9.57
CA TRP A 137 -15.37 -23.00 8.55
C TRP A 137 -14.65 -24.23 9.12
N ILE A 138 -13.71 -24.02 10.06
CA ILE A 138 -13.03 -25.10 10.78
C ILE A 138 -14.02 -25.94 11.58
N ILE A 139 -14.93 -25.30 12.33
CA ILE A 139 -15.99 -26.01 13.08
C ILE A 139 -16.85 -26.83 12.13
N TRP A 140 -17.25 -26.27 10.98
CA TRP A 140 -18.01 -26.99 9.97
C TRP A 140 -17.25 -28.21 9.42
N GLY A 141 -15.94 -28.07 9.17
CA GLY A 141 -15.08 -29.18 8.75
C GLY A 141 -15.02 -30.31 9.78
N CYS A 142 -14.84 -29.96 11.06
CA CYS A 142 -14.85 -30.93 12.16
C CYS A 142 -16.18 -31.69 12.28
N LEU A 143 -17.31 -31.03 12.02
CA LEU A 143 -18.64 -31.65 12.09
C LEU A 143 -18.95 -32.55 10.88
N THR A 144 -18.38 -32.26 9.72
CA THR A 144 -18.67 -32.95 8.44
C THR A 144 -17.59 -33.95 8.02
N GLY A 145 -16.50 -34.07 8.78
CA GLY A 145 -15.38 -34.99 8.48
C GLY A 145 -14.40 -34.48 7.42
N ALA A 146 -14.47 -33.19 7.05
CA ALA A 146 -13.51 -32.51 6.18
C ALA A 146 -13.20 -33.22 4.83
N GLY A 147 -14.23 -33.67 4.12
CA GLY A 147 -14.10 -34.29 2.80
C GLY A 147 -13.48 -33.37 1.73
N ASP A 148 -13.15 -33.91 0.55
CA ASP A 148 -12.35 -33.20 -0.46
C ASP A 148 -13.04 -31.91 -0.97
N THR A 149 -14.37 -31.92 -1.09
CA THR A 149 -15.12 -30.70 -1.45
C THR A 149 -14.99 -29.60 -0.40
N TRP A 150 -14.91 -29.94 0.89
CA TRP A 150 -14.70 -28.97 1.96
C TRP A 150 -13.32 -28.31 1.85
N GLN A 151 -12.29 -29.11 1.56
CA GLN A 151 -10.91 -28.63 1.38
C GLN A 151 -10.78 -27.74 0.13
N ILE A 152 -11.35 -28.18 -1.00
CA ILE A 152 -11.30 -27.43 -2.27
C ILE A 152 -11.99 -26.07 -2.12
N VAL A 153 -13.20 -26.02 -1.55
CA VAL A 153 -13.92 -24.75 -1.36
C VAL A 153 -13.17 -23.82 -0.40
N MET A 154 -12.57 -24.37 0.67
CA MET A 154 -11.73 -23.60 1.59
C MET A 154 -10.56 -22.96 0.84
N GLN A 155 -9.80 -23.79 0.13
CA GLN A 155 -8.61 -23.38 -0.63
C GLN A 155 -8.94 -22.33 -1.70
N ASP A 156 -9.95 -22.58 -2.52
CA ASP A 156 -10.33 -21.67 -3.61
C ASP A 156 -10.86 -20.34 -3.06
N GLY A 157 -11.67 -20.38 -1.99
CA GLY A 157 -12.13 -19.19 -1.29
C GLY A 157 -10.98 -18.31 -0.81
N GLN A 158 -9.95 -18.92 -0.18
CA GLN A 158 -8.78 -18.17 0.28
C GLN A 158 -7.89 -17.70 -0.87
N SER A 159 -7.79 -18.46 -1.96
CA SER A 159 -6.99 -18.05 -3.12
C SER A 159 -7.60 -16.83 -3.81
N ILE A 160 -8.94 -16.77 -3.91
CA ILE A 160 -9.67 -15.58 -4.36
C ILE A 160 -9.42 -14.39 -3.42
N GLN A 161 -9.54 -14.61 -2.11
CA GLN A 161 -9.30 -13.56 -1.12
C GLN A 161 -7.86 -13.03 -1.20
N THR A 162 -6.87 -13.92 -1.30
CA THR A 162 -5.44 -13.58 -1.42
C THR A 162 -5.19 -12.75 -2.68
N TYR A 163 -5.78 -13.13 -3.81
CA TYR A 163 -5.69 -12.36 -5.05
C TYR A 163 -6.27 -10.93 -4.91
N VAL A 164 -7.42 -10.79 -4.24
CA VAL A 164 -8.01 -9.48 -3.95
C VAL A 164 -7.13 -8.66 -3.00
N TRP A 165 -6.57 -9.29 -1.97
CA TRP A 165 -5.66 -8.65 -1.02
C TRP A 165 -4.36 -8.21 -1.70
N ASN A 166 -3.77 -9.01 -2.60
CA ASN A 166 -2.58 -8.59 -3.36
C ASN A 166 -2.86 -7.34 -4.20
N THR A 167 -4.07 -7.24 -4.76
CA THR A 167 -4.52 -6.04 -5.49
C THR A 167 -4.58 -4.83 -4.56
N PHE A 168 -5.16 -4.98 -3.36
CA PHE A 168 -5.22 -3.92 -2.36
C PHE A 168 -3.83 -3.52 -1.85
N LEU A 169 -2.95 -4.48 -1.54
CA LEU A 169 -1.57 -4.23 -1.15
C LEU A 169 -0.80 -3.46 -2.22
N MET A 170 -1.00 -3.79 -3.49
CA MET A 170 -0.38 -3.07 -4.61
C MET A 170 -0.89 -1.62 -4.67
N ARG A 171 -2.20 -1.42 -4.51
CA ARG A 171 -2.81 -0.09 -4.50
C ARG A 171 -2.29 0.76 -3.34
N GLN A 172 -2.26 0.21 -2.13
CA GLN A 172 -1.72 0.89 -0.94
C GLN A 172 -0.28 1.37 -1.16
N GLN A 173 0.56 0.58 -1.82
CA GLN A 173 1.94 0.95 -2.11
C GLN A 173 2.02 2.12 -3.09
N LEU A 174 1.24 2.08 -4.17
CA LEU A 174 1.24 3.13 -5.18
C LEU A 174 0.71 4.45 -4.61
N ASP A 175 -0.41 4.40 -3.87
CA ASP A 175 -1.00 5.57 -3.24
C ASP A 175 -0.10 6.15 -2.14
N GLY A 176 0.48 5.29 -1.30
CA GLY A 176 1.41 5.71 -0.26
C GLY A 176 2.63 6.45 -0.81
N THR A 177 3.19 5.96 -1.91
CA THR A 177 4.34 6.61 -2.57
C THR A 177 3.98 7.98 -3.11
N GLU A 178 2.81 8.08 -3.74
CA GLU A 178 2.35 9.34 -4.33
C GLU A 178 2.16 10.42 -3.25
N LYS A 179 1.47 10.07 -2.17
CA LYS A 179 1.29 10.94 -1.00
C LYS A 179 2.63 11.36 -0.39
N PHE A 180 3.55 10.41 -0.25
CA PHE A 180 4.89 10.69 0.26
C PHE A 180 5.66 11.69 -0.63
N LEU A 181 5.59 11.55 -1.96
CA LEU A 181 6.33 12.45 -2.86
C LEU A 181 5.76 13.87 -2.88
N LEU A 182 4.45 14.03 -2.77
CA LEU A 182 3.80 15.34 -2.62
C LEU A 182 4.26 16.02 -1.33
N LEU A 183 4.17 15.29 -0.22
CA LEU A 183 4.67 15.73 1.09
C LEU A 183 6.16 16.11 1.03
N TYR A 184 7.01 15.24 0.47
CA TYR A 184 8.44 15.53 0.32
C TYR A 184 8.66 16.81 -0.48
N GLY A 185 7.91 17.04 -1.56
CA GLY A 185 7.97 18.28 -2.34
C GLY A 185 7.63 19.52 -1.51
N LYS A 186 6.56 19.44 -0.70
CA LYS A 186 6.15 20.50 0.22
C LYS A 186 7.24 20.81 1.24
N LEU A 187 7.73 19.78 1.94
CA LEU A 187 8.79 19.92 2.94
C LEU A 187 10.10 20.43 2.35
N LYS A 188 10.48 19.98 1.15
CA LYS A 188 11.69 20.45 0.47
C LYS A 188 11.57 21.92 0.06
N SER A 189 10.40 22.33 -0.44
CA SER A 189 10.10 23.72 -0.80
C SER A 189 10.22 24.64 0.42
N ARG A 190 9.63 24.25 1.56
CA ARG A 190 9.74 25.01 2.81
C ARG A 190 11.17 25.04 3.35
N SER A 191 11.83 23.89 3.40
CA SER A 191 13.20 23.74 3.87
C SER A 191 14.19 24.66 3.13
N ASN A 192 14.06 24.80 1.80
CA ASN A 192 14.87 25.75 1.03
C ASN A 192 14.65 27.21 1.48
N THR A 193 13.39 27.59 1.72
CA THR A 193 13.05 28.92 2.22
C THR A 193 13.61 29.15 3.63
N GLU A 194 13.41 28.21 4.55
CA GLU A 194 13.92 28.29 5.92
C GLU A 194 15.44 28.47 5.93
N LYS A 195 16.15 27.68 5.13
CA LYS A 195 17.61 27.80 4.97
C LYS A 195 18.02 29.20 4.52
N ARG A 196 17.39 29.72 3.46
CA ARG A 196 17.60 31.10 2.95
C ARG A 196 17.36 32.15 4.03
N LEU A 197 16.32 31.98 4.85
CA LEU A 197 15.95 32.92 5.92
C LEU A 197 16.92 32.85 7.10
N ILE A 198 17.39 31.66 7.46
CA ILE A 198 18.42 31.45 8.48
C ILE A 198 19.75 32.10 8.04
N GLU A 199 20.18 31.86 6.80
CA GLU A 199 21.39 32.46 6.23
C GLU A 199 21.38 33.99 6.37
N ARG A 200 20.26 34.65 6.02
CA ARG A 200 20.09 36.10 6.19
C ARG A 200 20.19 36.55 7.65
N ILE A 201 19.58 35.82 8.59
CA ILE A 201 19.67 36.14 10.02
C ILE A 201 21.11 36.05 10.52
N VAL A 202 21.82 34.99 10.13
CA VAL A 202 23.22 34.75 10.52
C VAL A 202 24.13 35.85 9.94
N GLU A 203 23.95 36.21 8.67
CA GLU A 203 24.70 37.29 8.03
C GLU A 203 24.46 38.66 8.70
N ASN A 204 23.20 39.03 8.93
CA ASN A 204 22.85 40.28 9.60
C ASN A 204 23.46 40.39 10.99
N ARG A 205 23.52 39.30 11.74
CA ARG A 205 24.12 39.27 13.08
C ARG A 205 25.63 39.31 13.08
N LYS A 206 26.28 38.62 12.14
CA LYS A 206 27.74 38.75 11.93
C LYS A 206 28.13 40.19 11.62
N ASN A 207 27.35 40.86 10.77
CA ASN A 207 27.56 42.28 10.44
C ASN A 207 27.36 43.20 11.65
N ASN A 208 26.51 42.82 12.60
CA ASN A 208 26.29 43.55 13.85
C ASN A 208 27.27 43.18 14.99
N GLY A 209 28.29 42.36 14.71
CA GLY A 209 29.33 42.00 15.68
C GLY A 209 28.92 40.96 16.73
N PHE A 210 27.80 40.24 16.51
CA PHE A 210 27.32 39.20 17.41
C PHE A 210 27.92 37.83 17.02
N ASP A 211 28.67 37.20 17.94
CA ASP A 211 29.29 35.90 17.72
C ASP A 211 28.38 34.76 18.22
N PHE A 212 28.00 33.86 17.30
CA PHE A 212 27.15 32.70 17.59
C PHE A 212 27.85 31.66 18.50
N ASN A 213 29.20 31.69 18.59
CA ASN A 213 29.98 30.73 19.37
C ASN A 213 29.78 30.82 20.89
N ILE A 214 29.14 31.87 21.41
CA ILE A 214 28.95 32.08 22.86
C ILE A 214 27.91 31.12 23.48
N TYR A 215 27.08 30.44 22.68
CA TYR A 215 25.97 29.63 23.20
C TYR A 215 26.16 28.10 23.14
N SER A 216 27.38 27.63 22.84
CA SER A 216 27.74 26.21 22.95
C SER A 216 27.48 25.62 24.35
N ASP A 217 27.49 26.43 25.41
CA ASP A 217 27.30 25.98 26.80
C ASP A 217 25.85 25.61 27.16
N LYS A 218 24.86 25.82 26.26
CA LYS A 218 23.45 25.48 26.51
C LYS A 218 22.92 24.34 25.64
N VAL A 219 23.77 23.69 24.86
CA VAL A 219 23.39 22.60 23.92
C VAL A 219 22.68 21.46 24.65
N ASP A 220 23.16 21.08 25.85
CA ASP A 220 22.53 20.06 26.71
C ASP A 220 21.08 20.39 27.12
N GLU A 221 20.71 21.68 27.19
CA GLU A 221 19.35 22.14 27.52
C GLU A 221 18.40 21.99 26.33
N PHE A 222 18.90 22.21 25.10
CA PHE A 222 18.13 22.02 23.87
C PHE A 222 18.02 20.55 23.49
N GLU A 223 19.07 19.75 23.70
CA GLU A 223 19.07 18.31 23.42
C GLU A 223 18.05 17.55 24.27
N LYS A 224 17.96 17.87 25.58
CA LYS A 224 16.96 17.28 26.49
C LYS A 224 15.51 17.66 26.17
N ARG A 225 15.29 18.76 25.46
CA ARG A 225 13.95 19.25 25.11
C ARG A 225 13.48 18.75 23.73
N GLY A 226 14.40 18.28 22.91
CA GLY A 226 14.13 17.68 21.60
C GLY A 226 13.55 16.26 21.64
N GLU A 227 13.46 15.63 22.83
CA GLU A 227 12.77 14.35 22.99
C GLU A 227 11.25 14.54 22.90
N ILE A 228 10.71 14.42 21.69
CA ILE A 228 9.26 14.33 21.50
C ILE A 228 8.83 12.89 21.72
N GLU A 229 8.07 12.67 22.79
CA GLU A 229 7.46 11.38 23.05
C GLU A 229 6.27 11.19 22.10
N PHE A 230 6.50 10.47 21.00
CA PHE A 230 5.43 10.13 20.07
C PHE A 230 4.30 9.39 20.77
N LYS A 231 3.05 9.70 20.38
CA LYS A 231 1.83 9.17 20.99
C LYS A 231 1.91 7.65 21.20
N SER A 232 1.61 7.22 22.43
CA SER A 232 1.73 5.82 22.82
C SER A 232 0.83 4.90 21.98
N LYS A 233 1.40 3.76 21.55
CA LYS A 233 0.70 2.71 20.80
C LYS A 233 -0.39 2.07 21.67
N SER A 234 -1.59 1.84 21.10
CA SER A 234 -2.68 1.13 21.79
C SER A 234 -2.27 -0.32 22.12
N MET A 235 -2.99 -0.97 23.03
CA MET A 235 -2.73 -2.39 23.35
C MET A 235 -2.83 -3.29 22.12
N PHE A 236 -3.79 -3.02 21.23
CA PHE A 236 -3.92 -3.75 19.99
C PHE A 236 -2.81 -3.42 18.98
N ASP A 237 -2.24 -2.20 18.99
CA ASP A 237 -1.02 -1.88 18.21
C ASP A 237 0.15 -2.74 18.68
N LYS A 238 0.34 -2.84 20.00
CA LYS A 238 1.43 -3.64 20.59
C LYS A 238 1.32 -5.13 20.24
N VAL A 239 0.11 -5.68 20.25
CA VAL A 239 -0.14 -7.07 19.83
C VAL A 239 0.14 -7.25 18.34
N SER A 240 -0.32 -6.33 17.50
CA SER A 240 -0.09 -6.41 16.05
C SER A 240 1.39 -6.27 15.70
N ASP A 241 2.12 -5.38 16.36
CA ASP A 241 3.58 -5.26 16.23
C ASP A 241 4.29 -6.55 16.65
N LEU A 242 3.83 -7.20 17.73
CA LEU A 242 4.38 -8.48 18.16
C LEU A 242 4.13 -9.56 17.10
N VAL A 243 2.92 -9.62 16.55
CA VAL A 243 2.58 -10.56 15.47
C VAL A 243 3.44 -10.29 14.23
N GLY A 244 3.58 -9.04 13.81
CA GLY A 244 4.47 -8.65 12.70
C GLY A 244 5.91 -9.10 12.92
N LYS A 245 6.46 -8.81 14.11
CA LYS A 245 7.82 -9.23 14.50
C LYS A 245 8.01 -10.74 14.52
N VAL A 246 6.99 -11.51 14.91
CA VAL A 246 7.06 -12.98 14.93
C VAL A 246 6.92 -13.54 13.51
N VAL A 247 5.90 -13.11 12.77
CA VAL A 247 5.59 -13.60 11.42
C VAL A 247 6.71 -13.23 10.43
N GLY A 248 7.19 -11.99 10.48
CA GLY A 248 8.31 -11.48 9.70
C GLY A 248 9.69 -11.87 10.23
N SER A 249 9.81 -12.88 11.10
CA SER A 249 11.11 -13.29 11.65
C SER A 249 11.78 -14.38 10.80
N LEU A 250 13.12 -14.38 10.76
CA LEU A 250 13.89 -15.44 10.11
C LEU A 250 13.57 -16.84 10.67
N PRO A 251 13.42 -17.05 12.01
CA PRO A 251 12.96 -18.33 12.55
C PRO A 251 11.65 -18.81 11.94
N THR A 252 10.66 -17.93 11.74
CA THR A 252 9.39 -18.29 11.09
C THR A 252 9.59 -18.72 9.65
N VAL A 253 10.44 -18.02 8.89
CA VAL A 253 10.80 -18.42 7.52
C VAL A 253 11.49 -19.79 7.48
N VAL A 254 12.38 -20.07 8.45
CA VAL A 254 13.04 -21.39 8.56
C VAL A 254 12.03 -22.48 8.92
N LEU A 255 11.13 -22.22 9.88
CA LEU A 255 10.04 -23.13 10.26
C LEU A 255 9.11 -23.43 9.09
N TYR A 256 8.78 -22.40 8.29
CA TYR A 256 7.99 -22.54 7.07
C TYR A 256 8.63 -23.54 6.10
N TRP A 257 9.89 -23.33 5.73
CA TRP A 257 10.59 -24.23 4.80
C TRP A 257 10.85 -25.61 5.38
N MET A 258 11.12 -25.72 6.69
CA MET A 258 11.21 -27.03 7.36
C MET A 258 9.88 -27.79 7.26
N GLY A 259 8.75 -27.09 7.42
CA GLY A 259 7.42 -27.66 7.22
C GLY A 259 7.19 -28.16 5.80
N ILE A 260 7.55 -27.36 4.79
CA ILE A 260 7.45 -27.75 3.38
C ILE A 260 8.34 -28.97 3.07
N PHE A 261 9.60 -28.98 3.51
CA PHE A 261 10.50 -30.11 3.29
C PHE A 261 10.05 -31.38 4.03
N ALA A 262 9.51 -31.24 5.25
CA ALA A 262 8.92 -32.36 5.97
C ALA A 262 7.71 -32.93 5.22
N TRP A 263 6.82 -32.08 4.72
CA TRP A 263 5.67 -32.49 3.90
C TRP A 263 6.10 -33.22 2.62
N ILE A 264 7.12 -32.72 1.90
CA ILE A 264 7.72 -33.40 0.74
C ILE A 264 8.21 -34.80 1.14
N GLY A 265 8.90 -34.91 2.28
CA GLY A 265 9.36 -36.20 2.82
C GLY A 265 8.21 -37.15 3.16
N CYS A 266 7.13 -36.66 3.77
CA CYS A 266 5.94 -37.44 4.09
C CYS A 266 5.23 -38.00 2.84
N GLY A 267 5.32 -37.33 1.69
CA GLY A 267 4.74 -37.82 0.43
C GLY A 267 5.39 -39.10 -0.10
N ALA A 268 6.64 -39.37 0.29
CA ALA A 268 7.36 -40.59 -0.07
C ALA A 268 7.01 -41.78 0.85
N ILE A 269 6.34 -41.55 1.97
CA ILE A 269 5.93 -42.58 2.91
C ILE A 269 4.51 -43.03 2.55
N PRO A 270 4.26 -44.33 2.31
CA PRO A 270 2.89 -44.84 2.19
C PRO A 270 2.23 -44.81 3.57
N ILE A 271 1.33 -43.84 3.81
CA ILE A 271 0.61 -43.67 5.07
C ILE A 271 -0.81 -44.25 4.91
N ASN A 272 -1.27 -45.07 5.86
CA ASN A 272 -2.55 -45.78 5.83
C ASN A 272 -3.76 -44.97 6.33
N GLU A 273 -3.65 -43.64 6.41
CA GLU A 273 -4.72 -42.74 6.91
C GLU A 273 -4.95 -41.63 5.89
N GLY A 274 -5.84 -41.86 4.92
CA GLY A 274 -6.33 -40.84 3.99
C GLY A 274 -7.67 -40.23 4.43
N THR A 275 -8.47 -39.73 3.48
CA THR A 275 -9.80 -39.16 3.78
C THR A 275 -10.87 -40.25 3.93
N VAL A 276 -12.08 -39.86 4.33
CA VAL A 276 -13.25 -40.76 4.39
C VAL A 276 -13.51 -41.44 3.03
N GLU A 277 -13.13 -40.79 1.92
CA GLU A 277 -13.32 -41.25 0.55
C GLU A 277 -12.15 -42.12 0.04
N GLU A 278 -10.91 -41.86 0.47
CA GLU A 278 -9.72 -42.66 0.16
C GLU A 278 -8.97 -43.08 1.44
N PRO A 279 -9.33 -44.21 2.08
CA PRO A 279 -8.74 -44.62 3.36
C PRO A 279 -7.27 -45.06 3.27
N GLN A 280 -6.76 -45.41 2.09
CA GLN A 280 -5.36 -45.79 1.87
C GLN A 280 -4.67 -44.79 0.94
N MET A 281 -3.69 -44.06 1.48
CA MET A 281 -3.02 -43.00 0.74
C MET A 281 -1.84 -43.55 -0.07
N ASN A 282 -1.93 -43.44 -1.40
CA ASN A 282 -0.81 -43.74 -2.28
C ASN A 282 0.30 -42.67 -2.17
N THR A 283 1.55 -43.04 -2.48
CA THR A 283 2.67 -42.11 -2.53
C THR A 283 2.40 -40.97 -3.50
N PHE A 284 2.59 -39.72 -3.06
CA PHE A 284 2.31 -38.50 -3.83
C PHE A 284 0.89 -38.40 -4.42
N SER A 285 -0.14 -38.86 -3.70
CA SER A 285 -1.54 -38.78 -4.13
C SER A 285 -2.07 -37.34 -4.27
N ASN A 286 -3.20 -37.16 -4.96
CA ASN A 286 -3.88 -35.86 -5.03
C ASN A 286 -4.29 -35.36 -3.63
N THR A 287 -4.76 -36.24 -2.76
CA THR A 287 -5.09 -35.93 -1.36
C THR A 287 -3.89 -35.40 -0.58
N TRP A 288 -2.69 -35.92 -0.83
CA TRP A 288 -1.46 -35.46 -0.18
C TRP A 288 -1.10 -34.04 -0.62
N GLN A 289 -1.36 -33.71 -1.89
CA GLN A 289 -1.20 -32.36 -2.42
C GLN A 289 -2.28 -31.41 -1.88
N MET A 290 -3.54 -31.87 -1.73
CA MET A 290 -4.64 -31.06 -1.20
C MET A 290 -4.42 -30.61 0.25
N TYR A 291 -3.78 -31.45 1.09
CA TYR A 291 -3.48 -31.07 2.47
C TYR A 291 -2.52 -29.89 2.57
N VAL A 292 -1.41 -29.91 1.82
CA VAL A 292 -0.51 -28.75 1.82
C VAL A 292 -1.18 -27.55 1.20
N ASN A 293 -1.98 -27.74 0.15
CA ASN A 293 -2.64 -26.64 -0.54
C ASN A 293 -3.61 -25.90 0.39
N THR A 294 -4.41 -26.66 1.14
CA THR A 294 -5.30 -26.13 2.18
C THR A 294 -4.52 -25.45 3.31
N ALA A 295 -3.40 -26.05 3.76
CA ALA A 295 -2.56 -25.46 4.80
C ALA A 295 -1.92 -24.14 4.35
N THR A 296 -1.40 -24.07 3.12
CA THR A 296 -0.84 -22.84 2.53
C THR A 296 -1.92 -21.80 2.28
N ALA A 297 -3.13 -22.20 1.91
CA ALA A 297 -4.26 -21.28 1.74
C ALA A 297 -4.62 -20.58 3.07
N ILE A 298 -4.61 -21.31 4.18
CA ILE A 298 -4.83 -20.74 5.52
C ILE A 298 -3.67 -19.81 5.92
N GLU A 299 -2.43 -20.20 5.63
CA GLU A 299 -1.25 -19.37 5.90
C GLU A 299 -1.27 -18.06 5.09
N LEU A 300 -1.61 -18.12 3.81
CA LEU A 300 -1.82 -16.96 2.95
C LEU A 300 -2.93 -16.04 3.48
N LEU A 301 -4.09 -16.61 3.86
CA LEU A 301 -5.18 -15.86 4.48
C LEU A 301 -4.72 -15.09 5.72
N ILE A 302 -4.09 -15.79 6.66
CA ILE A 302 -3.64 -15.19 7.92
C ILE A 302 -2.61 -14.11 7.62
N THR A 303 -1.61 -14.40 6.79
CA THR A 303 -0.50 -13.48 6.52
C THR A 303 -0.95 -12.25 5.73
N THR A 304 -1.81 -12.40 4.72
CA THR A 304 -2.35 -11.27 3.94
C THR A 304 -3.18 -10.33 4.80
N VAL A 305 -4.11 -10.85 5.60
CA VAL A 305 -5.02 -10.02 6.40
C VAL A 305 -4.27 -9.32 7.53
N PHE A 306 -3.29 -9.98 8.15
CA PHE A 306 -2.41 -9.31 9.11
C PHE A 306 -1.53 -8.25 8.45
N LEU A 307 -0.95 -8.55 7.28
CA LEU A 307 -0.09 -7.61 6.58
C LEU A 307 -0.86 -6.33 6.18
N GLU A 308 -2.08 -6.48 5.67
CA GLU A 308 -2.96 -5.34 5.38
C GLU A 308 -3.26 -4.52 6.63
N ASN A 309 -3.59 -5.18 7.74
CA ASN A 309 -3.87 -4.48 8.99
C ASN A 309 -2.64 -3.74 9.54
N ILE A 310 -1.48 -4.37 9.53
CA ILE A 310 -0.22 -3.78 9.99
C ILE A 310 0.15 -2.59 9.11
N ARG A 311 0.03 -2.71 7.78
CA ARG A 311 0.29 -1.63 6.83
C ARG A 311 -0.63 -0.44 7.02
N GLY A 312 -1.95 -0.65 7.03
CA GLY A 312 -2.91 0.43 7.20
C GLY A 312 -2.66 1.21 8.50
N ARG A 313 -2.32 0.52 9.58
CA ARG A 313 -2.02 1.16 10.88
C ARG A 313 -0.67 1.87 10.90
N SER A 314 0.37 1.25 10.36
CA SER A 314 1.70 1.86 10.24
C SER A 314 1.64 3.15 9.41
N SER A 315 0.96 3.13 8.27
CA SER A 315 0.73 4.32 7.44
C SER A 315 0.00 5.42 8.20
N ASN A 316 -1.09 5.07 8.91
CA ASN A 316 -1.84 6.03 9.74
C ASN A 316 -0.99 6.62 10.89
N TYR A 317 -0.09 5.82 11.46
CA TYR A 317 0.82 6.28 12.50
C TYR A 317 1.86 7.25 11.93
N ILE A 318 2.54 6.88 10.82
CA ILE A 318 3.51 7.74 10.14
C ILE A 318 2.87 9.06 9.71
N LEU A 319 1.64 9.02 9.18
CA LEU A 319 0.90 10.21 8.76
C LEU A 319 0.71 11.18 9.93
N LYS A 320 0.28 10.69 11.10
CA LYS A 320 0.11 11.52 12.30
C LYS A 320 1.42 12.18 12.75
N GLN A 321 2.52 11.42 12.74
CA GLN A 321 3.82 11.98 13.10
C GLN A 321 4.30 13.01 12.09
N THR A 322 4.01 12.77 10.81
CA THR A 322 4.32 13.68 9.73
C THR A 322 3.54 14.99 9.87
N GLN A 323 2.27 14.93 10.28
CA GLN A 323 1.47 16.12 10.56
C GLN A 323 2.08 16.94 11.69
N THR A 324 2.47 16.30 12.79
CA THR A 324 3.18 16.99 13.90
C THR A 324 4.47 17.66 13.42
N PHE A 325 5.27 16.96 12.60
CA PHE A 325 6.46 17.56 11.99
C PHE A 325 6.11 18.75 11.10
N ASN A 326 5.11 18.62 10.21
CA ASN A 326 4.70 19.67 9.29
C ASN A 326 4.15 20.91 10.01
N GLU A 327 3.47 20.74 11.14
CA GLU A 327 3.06 21.86 12.00
C GLU A 327 4.27 22.60 12.58
N LEU A 328 5.24 21.88 13.13
CA LEU A 328 6.47 22.49 13.68
C LEU A 328 7.31 23.19 12.60
N ASP A 329 7.39 22.58 11.42
CA ASP A 329 8.06 23.13 10.23
C ASP A 329 7.34 24.41 9.75
N SER A 330 6.01 24.44 9.76
CA SER A 330 5.23 25.64 9.45
C SER A 330 5.41 26.76 10.48
N ASP A 331 5.40 26.43 11.78
CA ASP A 331 5.61 27.40 12.85
C ASP A 331 7.02 28.02 12.77
N LEU A 332 8.03 27.21 12.42
CA LEU A 332 9.39 27.68 12.20
C LEU A 332 9.48 28.63 10.99
N GLU A 333 8.90 28.28 9.85
CA GLU A 333 8.84 29.16 8.68
C GLU A 333 8.19 30.50 9.03
N TYR A 334 7.06 30.48 9.73
CA TYR A 334 6.37 31.69 10.16
C TYR A 334 7.28 32.58 11.04
N LEU A 335 7.94 32.00 12.05
CA LEU A 335 8.88 32.71 12.92
C LEU A 335 10.02 33.35 12.12
N LEU A 336 10.62 32.60 11.19
CA LEU A 336 11.72 33.06 10.35
C LEU A 336 11.30 34.20 9.42
N ARG A 337 10.08 34.12 8.87
CA ARG A 337 9.49 35.16 8.02
C ARG A 337 9.19 36.43 8.79
N ASP A 338 8.66 36.31 10.00
CA ASP A 338 8.37 37.47 10.85
C ASP A 338 9.66 38.22 11.25
N ILE A 339 10.74 37.49 11.55
CA ILE A 339 12.06 38.08 11.87
C ILE A 339 12.65 38.79 10.65
N ASN A 340 12.60 38.16 9.47
CA ASN A 340 13.20 38.72 8.25
C ASN A 340 12.28 39.70 7.50
N LYS A 341 11.00 39.81 7.87
CA LYS A 341 9.95 40.49 7.11
C LYS A 341 9.89 40.03 5.64
N ASP A 342 9.99 38.71 5.44
CA ASP A 342 9.98 38.07 4.11
C ASP A 342 8.57 37.62 3.72
N TYR A 343 7.97 38.32 2.76
CA TYR A 343 6.62 38.06 2.23
C TYR A 343 6.64 37.36 0.86
N TYR A 344 7.79 36.81 0.46
CA TYR A 344 7.93 36.13 -0.81
C TYR A 344 7.47 34.67 -0.73
N GLU A 345 6.81 34.20 -1.77
CA GLU A 345 6.38 32.80 -1.90
C GLU A 345 7.56 31.82 -1.76
N ASN A 346 7.25 30.59 -1.36
CA ASN A 346 8.24 29.51 -1.30
C ASN A 346 8.75 29.10 -2.68
N ASP A 347 9.97 28.56 -2.71
CA ASP A 347 10.62 28.14 -3.93
C ASP A 347 9.90 26.94 -4.56
N LEU A 348 9.70 26.98 -5.89
CA LEU A 348 9.11 25.86 -6.62
C LEU A 348 10.13 24.71 -6.72
N VAL A 349 9.77 23.55 -6.21
CA VAL A 349 10.60 22.34 -6.24
C VAL A 349 10.05 21.35 -7.26
N ILE A 350 10.95 20.78 -8.06
CA ILE A 350 10.62 19.72 -9.01
C ILE A 350 11.05 18.38 -8.40
N VAL A 351 10.08 17.61 -7.93
CA VAL A 351 10.28 16.26 -7.40
C VAL A 351 10.22 15.26 -8.55
N LYS A 352 11.37 14.71 -8.90
CA LYS A 352 11.45 13.62 -9.87
C LYS A 352 10.80 12.37 -9.31
N ARG A 353 10.12 11.59 -10.16
CA ARG A 353 9.66 10.24 -9.78
C ARG A 353 10.82 9.25 -9.82
N ASN A 354 10.66 8.10 -9.16
CA ASN A 354 11.66 7.04 -9.13
C ASN A 354 12.10 6.67 -10.55
N PRO A 355 13.39 6.83 -10.92
CA PRO A 355 13.86 6.50 -12.25
C PRO A 355 13.80 4.98 -12.47
N ARG A 356 13.04 4.53 -13.49
CA ARG A 356 12.86 3.11 -13.81
C ARG A 356 13.39 2.76 -15.20
N ASP A 357 14.02 1.60 -15.31
CA ASP A 357 14.48 1.06 -16.60
C ASP A 357 13.32 0.49 -17.44
N LYS A 358 13.61 -0.05 -18.64
CA LYS A 358 12.56 -0.57 -19.53
C LYS A 358 11.76 -1.74 -18.93
N ILE A 359 12.42 -2.64 -18.20
CA ILE A 359 11.76 -3.82 -17.61
C ILE A 359 10.91 -3.38 -16.43
N GLN A 360 11.45 -2.53 -15.56
CA GLN A 360 10.76 -1.95 -14.43
C GLN A 360 9.58 -1.07 -14.84
N LYS A 361 9.66 -0.39 -16.00
CA LYS A 361 8.50 0.31 -16.59
C LYS A 361 7.39 -0.65 -16.96
N LEU A 362 7.71 -1.84 -17.50
CA LEU A 362 6.72 -2.88 -17.78
C LEU A 362 6.10 -3.45 -16.50
N ILE A 363 6.93 -3.71 -15.48
CA ILE A 363 6.47 -4.16 -14.16
C ILE A 363 5.56 -3.09 -13.52
N SER A 364 5.92 -1.81 -13.63
CA SER A 364 5.08 -0.70 -13.14
C SER A 364 3.76 -0.62 -13.88
N LEU A 365 3.76 -0.82 -15.20
CA LEU A 365 2.53 -0.87 -15.99
C LEU A 365 1.63 -2.02 -15.52
N TYR A 366 2.20 -3.21 -15.32
CA TYR A 366 1.47 -4.35 -14.77
C TYR A 366 0.84 -4.02 -13.42
N ALA A 367 1.60 -3.45 -12.49
CA ALA A 367 1.10 -3.09 -11.18
C ALA A 367 0.04 -1.99 -11.19
N HIS A 368 0.14 -1.02 -12.10
CA HIS A 368 -0.93 -0.06 -12.30
C HIS A 368 -2.20 -0.72 -12.84
N ILE A 369 -2.07 -1.71 -13.73
CA ILE A 369 -3.23 -2.47 -14.22
C ILE A 369 -3.87 -3.25 -13.08
N VAL A 370 -3.08 -3.99 -12.30
CA VAL A 370 -3.57 -4.82 -11.19
C VAL A 370 -4.15 -3.95 -10.07
N GLY A 371 -3.43 -2.92 -9.62
CA GLY A 371 -3.80 -2.10 -8.48
C GLY A 371 -4.91 -1.08 -8.75
N ASN A 372 -5.23 -0.74 -10.00
CA ASN A 372 -6.27 0.25 -10.32
C ASN A 372 -7.61 -0.41 -10.69
N GLY A 373 -8.62 0.44 -10.95
CA GLY A 373 -9.95 0.00 -11.34
C GLY A 373 -10.05 -0.93 -12.54
N LEU A 374 -9.06 -0.91 -13.44
CA LEU A 374 -9.00 -1.84 -14.56
C LEU A 374 -8.80 -3.29 -14.09
N GLY A 375 -7.91 -3.52 -13.13
CA GLY A 375 -7.67 -4.84 -12.54
C GLY A 375 -8.93 -5.37 -11.87
N LEU A 376 -9.67 -4.51 -11.17
CA LEU A 376 -10.96 -4.86 -10.59
C LEU A 376 -11.98 -5.27 -11.67
N ILE A 377 -12.10 -4.51 -12.75
CA ILE A 377 -13.02 -4.85 -13.87
C ILE A 377 -12.65 -6.20 -14.48
N ILE A 378 -11.37 -6.44 -14.77
CA ILE A 378 -10.88 -7.71 -15.31
C ILE A 378 -11.25 -8.85 -14.36
N SER A 379 -11.01 -8.66 -13.06
CA SER A 379 -11.31 -9.65 -12.03
C SER A 379 -12.81 -9.96 -11.95
N ILE A 380 -13.67 -8.94 -11.96
CA ILE A 380 -15.13 -9.11 -11.98
C ILE A 380 -15.55 -9.89 -13.22
N CYS A 381 -15.00 -9.60 -14.40
CA CYS A 381 -15.29 -10.34 -15.61
C CYS A 381 -14.89 -11.82 -15.52
N VAL A 382 -13.68 -12.09 -15.01
CA VAL A 382 -13.18 -13.47 -14.82
C VAL A 382 -14.06 -14.23 -13.83
N PHE A 383 -14.37 -13.66 -12.66
CA PHE A 383 -15.20 -14.32 -11.65
C PHE A 383 -16.65 -14.49 -12.13
N SER A 384 -17.20 -13.52 -12.85
CA SER A 384 -18.55 -13.63 -13.42
C SER A 384 -18.64 -14.71 -14.49
N ALA A 385 -17.63 -14.81 -15.37
CA ALA A 385 -17.54 -15.88 -16.37
C ALA A 385 -17.39 -17.25 -15.70
N TRP A 386 -16.56 -17.34 -14.67
CA TRP A 386 -16.39 -18.56 -13.88
C TRP A 386 -17.70 -18.98 -13.18
N LEU A 387 -18.43 -18.05 -12.56
CA LEU A 387 -19.73 -18.36 -11.97
C LEU A 387 -20.76 -18.80 -13.02
N GLY A 388 -20.79 -18.11 -14.18
CA GLY A 388 -21.73 -18.40 -15.26
C GLY A 388 -21.53 -19.78 -15.89
N ILE A 389 -20.28 -20.19 -16.11
CA ILE A 389 -19.93 -21.49 -16.70
C ILE A 389 -20.05 -22.63 -15.66
N GLY A 390 -19.93 -22.33 -14.36
CA GLY A 390 -20.04 -23.34 -13.30
C GLY A 390 -21.34 -24.13 -13.33
N ASN A 391 -22.46 -23.48 -13.64
CA ASN A 391 -23.75 -24.17 -13.79
C ASN A 391 -23.72 -25.20 -14.93
N THR A 392 -23.08 -24.88 -16.07
CA THR A 392 -22.93 -25.83 -17.19
C THR A 392 -21.97 -26.97 -16.89
N MET A 393 -20.96 -26.72 -16.05
CA MET A 393 -19.96 -27.72 -15.64
C MET A 393 -20.38 -28.52 -14.38
N LYS A 394 -21.63 -28.32 -13.91
CA LYS A 394 -22.21 -28.98 -12.73
C LYS A 394 -21.40 -28.82 -11.44
N TRP A 395 -20.58 -27.77 -11.34
CA TRP A 395 -19.78 -27.49 -10.14
C TRP A 395 -18.94 -28.68 -9.67
N ASN A 396 -18.37 -29.46 -10.60
CA ASN A 396 -17.49 -30.57 -10.24
C ASN A 396 -16.14 -30.06 -9.68
N SER A 397 -15.39 -30.94 -9.00
CA SER A 397 -14.10 -30.60 -8.38
C SER A 397 -13.13 -29.96 -9.37
N ASN A 398 -13.09 -30.46 -10.61
CA ASN A 398 -12.21 -29.94 -11.65
C ASN A 398 -12.58 -28.50 -12.09
N TRP A 399 -13.86 -28.10 -11.98
CA TRP A 399 -14.31 -26.74 -12.27
C TRP A 399 -13.99 -25.76 -11.13
N TRP A 400 -14.16 -26.22 -9.88
CA TRP A 400 -13.72 -25.46 -8.71
C TRP A 400 -12.22 -25.18 -8.79
N LEU A 401 -11.41 -26.22 -9.02
CA LEU A 401 -9.95 -26.12 -9.05
C LEU A 401 -9.39 -25.17 -10.12
N ILE A 402 -10.15 -24.86 -11.18
CA ILE A 402 -9.72 -23.91 -12.22
C ILE A 402 -9.54 -22.51 -11.64
N ILE A 403 -10.41 -22.07 -10.71
CA ILE A 403 -10.27 -20.73 -10.13
C ILE A 403 -9.09 -20.66 -9.18
N GLY A 404 -8.86 -21.72 -8.39
CA GLY A 404 -7.65 -21.87 -7.58
C GLY A 404 -6.39 -21.84 -8.45
N THR A 405 -6.39 -22.55 -9.57
CA THR A 405 -5.25 -22.54 -10.52
C THR A 405 -4.99 -21.17 -11.11
N TYR A 406 -6.03 -20.46 -11.56
CA TYR A 406 -5.88 -19.09 -12.08
C TYR A 406 -5.31 -18.14 -11.02
N THR A 407 -5.90 -18.16 -9.82
CA THR A 407 -5.50 -17.27 -8.72
C THR A 407 -4.09 -17.59 -8.23
N GLY A 408 -3.69 -18.86 -8.10
CA GLY A 408 -2.32 -19.24 -7.74
C GLY A 408 -1.27 -18.85 -8.79
N LEU A 409 -1.57 -19.02 -10.08
CA LEU A 409 -0.66 -18.60 -11.15
C LEU A 409 -0.48 -17.07 -11.21
N MET A 410 -1.57 -16.31 -11.04
CA MET A 410 -1.49 -14.85 -10.99
C MET A 410 -0.85 -14.35 -9.69
N GLY A 411 -1.22 -14.93 -8.54
CA GLY A 411 -0.65 -14.64 -7.22
C GLY A 411 0.86 -14.85 -7.19
N PHE A 412 1.37 -15.86 -7.90
CA PHE A 412 2.81 -16.03 -8.10
C PHE A 412 3.48 -14.84 -8.79
N ILE A 413 2.91 -14.36 -9.90
CA ILE A 413 3.44 -13.19 -10.62
C ILE A 413 3.32 -11.94 -9.75
N ASP A 414 2.17 -11.74 -9.11
CA ASP A 414 1.89 -10.63 -8.21
C ASP A 414 2.89 -10.60 -7.05
N GLY A 415 3.18 -11.75 -6.43
CA GLY A 415 4.15 -11.86 -5.36
C GLY A 415 5.53 -11.32 -5.76
N PHE A 416 6.02 -11.65 -6.96
CA PHE A 416 7.28 -11.10 -7.48
C PHE A 416 7.17 -9.61 -7.83
N ALA A 417 6.11 -9.22 -8.53
CA ALA A 417 5.92 -7.84 -8.98
C ALA A 417 5.80 -6.87 -7.80
N LEU A 418 4.99 -7.22 -6.80
CA LEU A 418 4.76 -6.45 -5.59
C LEU A 418 6.06 -6.24 -4.83
N ARG A 419 6.92 -7.26 -4.75
CA ARG A 419 8.22 -7.15 -4.08
C ARG A 419 9.22 -6.24 -4.78
N GLU A 420 9.34 -6.35 -6.10
CA GLU A 420 10.20 -5.45 -6.87
C GLU A 420 9.74 -4.00 -6.68
N ILE A 421 8.43 -3.77 -6.75
CA ILE A 421 7.82 -2.45 -6.60
C ILE A 421 8.04 -1.92 -5.20
N PHE A 422 7.71 -2.71 -4.18
CA PHE A 422 7.92 -2.35 -2.78
C PHE A 422 9.39 -1.99 -2.51
N PHE A 423 10.33 -2.80 -2.98
CA PHE A 423 11.76 -2.57 -2.78
C PHE A 423 12.24 -1.31 -3.51
N SER A 424 11.82 -1.12 -4.76
CA SER A 424 12.19 0.05 -5.56
C SER A 424 11.65 1.34 -4.94
N ILE A 425 10.39 1.34 -4.50
CA ILE A 425 9.74 2.46 -3.83
C ILE A 425 10.42 2.76 -2.51
N THR A 426 10.53 1.77 -1.63
CA THR A 426 11.06 1.96 -0.28
C THR A 426 12.49 2.52 -0.31
N ASN A 427 13.36 1.99 -1.19
CA ASN A 427 14.71 2.54 -1.33
C ASN A 427 14.72 4.00 -1.81
N TYR A 428 13.80 4.34 -2.72
CA TYR A 428 13.66 5.70 -3.21
C TYR A 428 13.16 6.65 -2.12
N GLU A 429 12.16 6.23 -1.34
CA GLU A 429 11.66 6.99 -0.20
C GLU A 429 12.73 7.17 0.88
N SER A 430 13.45 6.11 1.25
CA SER A 430 14.56 6.20 2.21
C SER A 430 15.64 7.18 1.75
N GLU A 431 15.93 7.26 0.44
CA GLU A 431 16.84 8.27 -0.11
C GLU A 431 16.27 9.70 0.06
N LYS A 432 14.97 9.90 -0.16
CA LYS A 432 14.31 11.20 0.02
C LYS A 432 14.19 11.64 1.47
N TYR A 433 13.93 10.71 2.39
CA TYR A 433 13.99 10.98 3.82
C TYR A 433 15.39 11.39 4.28
N ARG A 434 16.44 10.74 3.77
CA ARG A 434 17.83 11.13 4.06
C ARG A 434 18.21 12.48 3.46
N ASP A 435 17.64 12.84 2.31
CA ASP A 435 17.80 14.17 1.71
C ASP A 435 17.19 15.27 2.61
N LEU A 436 15.99 15.05 3.16
CA LEU A 436 15.40 15.97 4.16
C LEU A 436 16.26 16.07 5.43
N LEU A 437 16.77 14.93 5.93
CA LEU A 437 17.63 14.92 7.12
C LEU A 437 18.92 15.72 6.89
N LYS A 438 19.47 15.63 5.68
CA LYS A 438 20.63 16.43 5.29
C LYS A 438 20.32 17.91 5.26
N ASP A 439 19.16 18.33 4.74
CA ASP A 439 18.77 19.73 4.76
C ASP A 439 18.64 20.25 6.20
N SER A 440 18.06 19.45 7.11
CA SER A 440 18.00 19.79 8.53
C SER A 440 19.38 19.93 9.16
N GLN A 441 20.33 19.05 8.81
CA GLN A 441 21.71 19.17 9.28
C GLN A 441 22.36 20.46 8.76
N ASP A 442 22.20 20.80 7.48
CA ASP A 442 22.71 22.03 6.91
C ASP A 442 22.19 23.28 7.67
N MET A 443 20.94 23.28 8.12
CA MET A 443 20.37 24.38 8.93
C MET A 443 21.00 24.46 10.32
N ILE A 444 21.23 23.33 10.98
CA ILE A 444 21.90 23.25 12.29
C ILE A 444 23.35 23.76 12.16
N ASP A 445 24.05 23.35 11.11
CA ASP A 445 25.43 23.75 10.82
C ASP A 445 25.53 25.26 10.54
N LEU A 446 24.55 25.84 9.82
CA LEU A 446 24.46 27.28 9.58
C LEU A 446 24.34 28.08 10.89
N LEU A 447 23.66 27.52 11.89
CA LEU A 447 23.52 28.11 13.22
C LEU A 447 24.75 27.88 14.11
N GLY A 448 25.72 27.06 13.68
CA GLY A 448 26.94 26.74 14.43
C GLY A 448 26.70 25.86 15.65
N LEU A 449 25.62 25.07 15.64
CA LEU A 449 25.29 24.17 16.75
C LEU A 449 26.09 22.86 16.62
N PRO A 450 26.76 22.38 17.69
CA PRO A 450 27.54 21.13 17.66
C PRO A 450 26.64 19.90 17.81
N ILE A 451 25.58 19.80 16.98
CA ILE A 451 24.61 18.71 17.00
C ILE A 451 24.71 17.97 15.67
N GLU A 452 24.97 16.66 15.74
CA GLU A 452 24.92 15.77 14.58
C GLU A 452 23.60 14.99 14.60
N LEU A 453 22.81 15.13 13.55
CA LEU A 453 21.66 14.28 13.29
C LEU A 453 22.17 12.93 12.82
N GLU A 454 21.89 11.87 13.59
CA GLU A 454 22.34 10.54 13.24
C GLU A 454 21.37 9.89 12.25
N PRO A 455 21.83 9.43 11.07
CA PRO A 455 21.03 8.52 10.28
C PRO A 455 20.88 7.21 11.07
N PRO A 456 19.72 6.54 10.99
CA PRO A 456 19.46 5.32 11.76
C PRO A 456 20.51 4.24 11.45
N LYS A 457 21.42 3.97 12.40
CA LYS A 457 22.44 2.91 12.30
C LYS A 457 22.03 1.72 13.15
N LYS A 458 21.14 0.87 12.61
CA LYS A 458 20.81 -0.40 13.26
C LYS A 458 22.02 -1.34 13.21
N LYS A 459 22.46 -1.86 14.36
CA LYS A 459 23.47 -2.93 14.42
C LYS A 459 22.90 -4.17 13.75
N MET A 460 23.34 -4.47 12.53
CA MET A 460 22.83 -5.60 11.76
C MET A 460 23.24 -6.93 12.39
N THR A 461 22.25 -7.69 12.84
CA THR A 461 22.45 -9.08 13.27
C THR A 461 22.69 -10.00 12.07
N LEU A 462 23.16 -11.23 12.31
CA LEU A 462 23.27 -12.24 11.24
C LEU A 462 21.92 -12.55 10.60
N SER A 463 20.86 -12.57 11.41
CA SER A 463 19.48 -12.75 10.95
C SER A 463 19.10 -11.65 9.96
N ASP A 464 19.39 -10.39 10.30
CA ASP A 464 19.07 -9.24 9.45
C ASP A 464 19.81 -9.31 8.11
N ARG A 465 21.09 -9.72 8.12
CA ARG A 465 21.89 -9.87 6.90
C ARG A 465 21.31 -10.93 5.96
N ILE A 466 20.91 -12.07 6.50
CA ILE A 466 20.31 -13.16 5.72
C ILE A 466 18.98 -12.70 5.13
N SER A 467 18.13 -12.08 5.94
CA SER A 467 16.83 -11.56 5.49
C SER A 467 16.95 -10.49 4.40
N ILE A 468 17.90 -9.55 4.54
CA ILE A 468 18.16 -8.53 3.51
C ILE A 468 18.66 -9.17 2.22
N TYR A 469 19.52 -10.19 2.32
CA TYR A 469 20.00 -10.90 1.15
C TYR A 469 18.86 -11.62 0.41
N ILE A 470 18.02 -12.34 1.15
CA ILE A 470 16.85 -13.03 0.59
C ILE A 470 15.90 -12.02 -0.06
N ASN A 471 15.59 -10.92 0.63
CA ASN A 471 14.73 -9.86 0.10
C ASN A 471 15.29 -9.29 -1.21
N ARG A 472 16.61 -9.01 -1.27
CA ARG A 472 17.27 -8.45 -2.46
C ARG A 472 17.25 -9.39 -3.67
N ILE A 473 17.36 -10.71 -3.46
CA ILE A 473 17.24 -11.67 -4.56
C ILE A 473 15.83 -11.65 -5.10
N CYS A 474 14.84 -11.72 -4.20
CA CYS A 474 13.46 -11.88 -4.61
C CYS A 474 12.85 -10.59 -5.21
N SER A 475 13.33 -9.42 -4.83
CA SER A 475 12.86 -8.12 -5.34
C SER A 475 13.58 -7.65 -6.62
N ASN A 476 14.42 -8.49 -7.23
CA ASN A 476 15.12 -8.13 -8.45
C ASN A 476 14.15 -8.11 -9.66
N LYS A 477 14.23 -7.11 -10.55
CA LYS A 477 13.42 -7.08 -11.79
C LYS A 477 13.45 -8.37 -12.64
N TYR A 478 14.56 -9.11 -12.64
CA TYR A 478 14.65 -10.38 -13.36
C TYR A 478 13.86 -11.52 -12.70
N SER A 479 13.55 -11.41 -11.41
CA SER A 479 12.72 -12.39 -10.69
C SER A 479 11.28 -12.37 -11.20
N VAL A 480 10.75 -11.19 -11.55
CA VAL A 480 9.42 -11.05 -12.18
C VAL A 480 9.39 -11.69 -13.57
N VAL A 481 10.44 -11.48 -14.37
CA VAL A 481 10.55 -12.11 -15.70
C VAL A 481 10.64 -13.63 -15.56
N PHE A 482 11.43 -14.12 -14.60
CA PHE A 482 11.51 -15.54 -14.29
C PHE A 482 10.13 -16.10 -13.90
N ALA A 483 9.36 -15.37 -13.09
CA ALA A 483 8.01 -15.78 -12.69
C ALA A 483 7.08 -15.99 -13.89
N VAL A 484 7.07 -15.05 -14.83
CA VAL A 484 6.29 -15.16 -16.07
C VAL A 484 6.71 -16.39 -16.88
N VAL A 485 8.03 -16.64 -17.01
CA VAL A 485 8.54 -17.82 -17.73
C VAL A 485 8.09 -19.12 -17.05
N VAL A 486 8.13 -19.19 -15.72
CA VAL A 486 7.66 -20.35 -14.96
C VAL A 486 6.16 -20.58 -15.17
N VAL A 487 5.33 -19.53 -15.09
CA VAL A 487 3.89 -19.63 -15.33
C VAL A 487 3.59 -20.12 -16.75
N LEU A 488 4.29 -19.60 -17.76
CA LEU A 488 4.15 -20.10 -19.13
C LEU A 488 4.52 -21.58 -19.25
N GLY A 489 5.59 -22.01 -18.58
CA GLY A 489 5.98 -23.42 -18.50
C GLY A 489 4.91 -24.31 -17.85
N LEU A 490 4.32 -23.84 -16.74
CA LEU A 490 3.23 -24.53 -16.05
C LEU A 490 1.98 -24.64 -16.92
N ILE A 491 1.60 -23.58 -17.65
CA ILE A 491 0.46 -23.61 -18.57
C ILE A 491 0.69 -24.61 -19.72
N ILE A 492 1.91 -24.67 -20.27
CA ILE A 492 2.28 -25.64 -21.31
C ILE A 492 2.17 -27.07 -20.76
N LEU A 493 2.70 -27.31 -19.56
CA LEU A 493 2.62 -28.61 -18.89
C LEU A 493 1.16 -29.02 -18.61
N ALA A 494 0.35 -28.10 -18.08
CA ALA A 494 -1.06 -28.34 -17.81
C ALA A 494 -1.85 -28.64 -19.08
N SER A 495 -1.55 -27.92 -20.17
CA SER A 495 -2.14 -28.18 -21.49
C SER A 495 -1.76 -29.56 -22.02
N GLY A 496 -0.50 -29.99 -21.83
CA GLY A 496 -0.05 -31.35 -22.18
C GLY A 496 -0.75 -32.44 -21.37
N LEU A 497 -1.04 -32.17 -20.10
CA LEU A 497 -1.80 -33.04 -19.19
C LEU A 497 -3.33 -32.84 -19.26
N ARG A 498 -3.81 -32.12 -20.29
CA ARG A 498 -5.23 -31.88 -20.60
C ARG A 498 -6.04 -31.26 -19.45
N TRP A 499 -5.42 -30.40 -18.64
CA TRP A 499 -6.08 -29.74 -17.51
C TRP A 499 -6.74 -30.72 -16.53
N SER A 500 -6.12 -31.88 -16.34
CA SER A 500 -6.50 -32.84 -15.30
C SER A 500 -6.32 -32.23 -13.91
N GLU A 501 -6.99 -32.82 -12.91
CA GLU A 501 -6.91 -32.39 -11.52
C GLU A 501 -5.45 -32.32 -11.02
N THR A 502 -4.66 -33.36 -11.28
CA THR A 502 -3.23 -33.40 -10.94
C THR A 502 -2.45 -32.25 -11.62
N ALA A 503 -2.76 -31.93 -12.87
CA ALA A 503 -2.09 -30.85 -13.58
C ALA A 503 -2.41 -29.47 -12.98
N GLN A 504 -3.66 -29.27 -12.56
CA GLN A 504 -4.12 -28.05 -11.92
C GLN A 504 -3.50 -27.89 -10.53
N ILE A 505 -3.44 -28.95 -9.73
CA ILE A 505 -2.79 -28.93 -8.41
C ILE A 505 -1.28 -28.67 -8.55
N ILE A 506 -0.59 -29.27 -9.53
CA ILE A 506 0.83 -28.97 -9.83
C ILE A 506 1.05 -27.51 -10.21
N CYS A 507 0.09 -26.87 -10.88
CA CYS A 507 0.19 -25.45 -11.19
C CYS A 507 -0.02 -24.59 -9.95
N ASN A 508 -0.92 -25.00 -9.05
CA ASN A 508 -1.37 -24.18 -7.93
C ASN A 508 -0.49 -24.32 -6.65
N THR A 509 -0.17 -25.55 -6.25
CA THR A 509 0.51 -25.79 -4.96
C THR A 509 1.91 -25.16 -4.89
N PRO A 510 2.82 -25.35 -5.88
CA PRO A 510 4.15 -24.73 -5.83
C PRO A 510 4.08 -23.20 -5.89
N THR A 511 3.12 -22.64 -6.63
CA THR A 511 2.95 -21.19 -6.74
C THR A 511 2.47 -20.59 -5.42
N MET A 512 1.49 -21.21 -4.76
CA MET A 512 0.99 -20.77 -3.46
C MET A 512 2.04 -20.89 -2.35
N ILE A 513 2.86 -21.96 -2.36
CA ILE A 513 3.98 -22.09 -1.40
C ILE A 513 4.97 -20.92 -1.57
N ILE A 514 5.33 -20.60 -2.81
CA ILE A 514 6.27 -19.50 -3.04
C ILE A 514 5.62 -18.16 -2.69
N GLU A 515 4.34 -17.97 -2.97
CA GLU A 515 3.59 -16.78 -2.59
C GLU A 515 3.49 -16.62 -1.06
N GLY A 516 3.24 -17.68 -0.30
CA GLY A 516 3.19 -17.66 1.17
C GLY A 516 4.53 -17.28 1.79
N PHE A 517 5.59 -17.95 1.35
CA PHE A 517 6.97 -17.52 1.64
C PHE A 517 7.19 -16.05 1.26
N PHE A 518 6.50 -15.58 0.22
CA PHE A 518 6.69 -14.24 -0.28
C PHE A 518 6.12 -13.17 0.63
N LEU A 519 4.93 -13.42 1.16
CA LEU A 519 4.28 -12.55 2.13
C LEU A 519 5.03 -12.49 3.46
N LEU A 520 5.59 -13.62 3.94
CA LEU A 520 6.36 -13.63 5.20
C LEU A 520 7.54 -12.67 5.17
N ILE A 521 8.35 -12.70 4.11
CA ILE A 521 9.47 -11.75 3.95
C ILE A 521 8.96 -10.32 3.70
N LEU A 522 7.80 -10.16 3.06
CA LEU A 522 7.22 -8.85 2.82
C LEU A 522 6.80 -8.18 4.13
N VAL A 523 6.26 -8.94 5.10
CA VAL A 523 6.02 -8.48 6.48
C VAL A 523 7.34 -8.02 7.09
N GLN A 524 8.39 -8.82 6.98
CA GLN A 524 9.71 -8.45 7.50
C GLN A 524 10.25 -7.15 6.90
N ALA A 525 10.18 -7.03 5.57
CA ALA A 525 10.68 -5.87 4.86
C ALA A 525 9.87 -4.60 5.19
N HIS A 526 8.56 -4.75 5.41
CA HIS A 526 7.68 -3.69 5.86
C HIS A 526 8.05 -3.19 7.25
N ASP A 527 8.20 -4.10 8.22
CA ASP A 527 8.55 -3.73 9.59
C ASP A 527 9.89 -2.98 9.65
N TRP A 528 10.88 -3.42 8.88
CA TRP A 528 12.16 -2.74 8.80
C TRP A 528 12.06 -1.34 8.19
N ALA A 529 11.33 -1.20 7.08
CA ALA A 529 11.12 0.10 6.44
C ALA A 529 10.36 1.07 7.36
N ASN A 530 9.35 0.57 8.09
CA ASN A 530 8.59 1.36 9.03
C ASN A 530 9.43 1.83 10.23
N GLU A 531 10.27 0.97 10.79
CA GLU A 531 11.23 1.37 11.84
C GLU A 531 12.17 2.47 11.35
N GLU A 532 12.76 2.33 10.15
CA GLU A 532 13.65 3.35 9.57
C GLU A 532 12.92 4.70 9.39
N ARG A 533 11.69 4.69 8.87
CA ARG A 533 10.88 5.91 8.68
C ARG A 533 10.58 6.63 10.00
N ILE A 534 10.23 5.88 11.04
CA ILE A 534 9.92 6.44 12.36
C ILE A 534 11.17 7.07 12.98
N GLU A 535 12.32 6.40 12.88
CA GLU A 535 13.60 6.92 13.40
C GLU A 535 14.00 8.21 12.68
N ILE A 536 13.93 8.25 11.34
CA ILE A 536 14.26 9.48 10.60
C ILE A 536 13.28 10.62 10.94
N LEU A 537 11.99 10.33 11.03
CA LEU A 537 11.00 11.35 11.36
C LEU A 537 11.18 11.89 12.78
N SER A 538 11.62 11.04 13.72
CA SER A 538 12.02 11.46 15.07
C SER A 538 13.14 12.50 15.01
N GLU A 539 14.18 12.21 14.22
CA GLU A 539 15.33 13.10 14.07
C GLU A 539 14.98 14.41 13.36
N LEU A 540 14.13 14.36 12.33
CA LEU A 540 13.60 15.56 11.67
C LEU A 540 12.81 16.42 12.65
N THR A 541 11.93 15.81 13.44
CA THR A 541 11.12 16.52 14.44
C THR A 541 12.01 17.13 15.52
N ARG A 542 13.00 16.38 16.02
CA ARG A 542 14.02 16.86 16.95
C ARG A 542 14.75 18.09 16.40
N SER A 543 15.17 18.05 15.13
CA SER A 543 15.86 19.17 14.48
C SER A 543 15.03 20.46 14.49
N ARG A 544 13.71 20.38 14.20
CA ARG A 544 12.82 21.55 14.16
C ARG A 544 12.59 22.17 15.52
N VAL A 545 12.41 21.35 16.56
CA VAL A 545 12.29 21.85 17.94
C VAL A 545 13.54 22.63 18.34
N ILE A 546 14.72 22.08 18.07
CA ILE A 546 16.00 22.69 18.43
C ILE A 546 16.18 24.03 17.71
N ILE A 547 15.95 24.06 16.39
CA ILE A 547 16.08 25.27 15.58
C ILE A 547 15.07 26.34 16.03
N HIS A 548 13.80 25.97 16.21
CA HIS A 548 12.74 26.88 16.64
C HIS A 548 13.05 27.50 18.01
N ASP A 549 13.41 26.69 19.00
CA ASP A 549 13.75 27.17 20.34
C ASP A 549 15.00 28.06 20.33
N TYR A 550 16.01 27.70 19.54
CA TYR A 550 17.23 28.49 19.40
C TYR A 550 16.93 29.88 18.82
N ILE A 551 16.14 29.95 17.75
CA ILE A 551 15.76 31.23 17.13
C ILE A 551 14.91 32.04 18.09
N THR A 552 13.90 31.44 18.73
CA THR A 552 12.99 32.13 19.66
C THR A 552 13.71 32.75 20.85
N LYS A 553 14.64 32.00 21.47
CA LYS A 553 15.43 32.52 22.61
C LYS A 553 16.33 33.67 22.19
N ASN A 554 16.87 33.62 20.97
CA ASN A 554 17.80 34.63 20.50
C ASN A 554 17.13 35.82 19.78
N SER A 555 15.86 35.76 19.38
CA SER A 555 15.15 36.87 18.73
C SER A 555 14.49 37.84 19.72
N ARG A 556 14.37 37.46 21.01
CA ARG A 556 13.78 38.28 22.08
C ARG A 556 14.77 39.19 22.82
N CYS A 557 15.97 39.41 22.28
CA CYS A 557 16.94 40.40 22.76
C CYS A 557 17.28 41.35 21.61
#